data_AF-L7JUZ4-F1
#
_entry.id   AF-L7JUZ4-F1
#
_cell.length_a   1.000
_cell.length_b   1.000
_cell.length_c   1.000
_cell.angle_alpha   90.00
_cell.angle_beta   90.00
_cell.angle_gamma   90.00
#
_symmetry.space_group_name_H-M   'P 1'
#
loop_
_entity.id
_entity.type
_entity.pdbx_description
1 polymer ?
#
loop_
_entity_poly.entity_id
_entity_poly.type
_entity_poly.pdbx_seq_one_letter_code
_entity_poly.pdbx_strand_id
1 'polypeptide(L)'
;MTNFMSNMTAGMTISYPIQHSALNNGYIREIGKDFPFKKINIKKEELVENTTKAFQKYNINIHIKVLLNDTTATLASAVRSDDVFYIGIVLGTGTNIAFNDKILYENQIINTEIASFDSEHLRKNIYDMKIKEDILSSNKIYKPLDCMLGGYQLVKLFNLAIKDQFDRENYTLDDIVHLLDLPPGNSNYTEEFYVILSIKKRTMRILASMVFGILEAQEVDSKIKIVLNGTVFEQDYDRRIFIDEIRRLCADSTAYKYKHFTFESICDATLRGIARILLQVD
;
A
#
# COMPACT_ATOMS: atom_id res chain seq x y z
N MET A 1 3.13 41.51 -9.55
CA MET A 1 3.16 40.07 -9.24
C MET A 1 4.28 39.46 -10.06
N THR A 2 5.36 39.05 -9.41
CA THR A 2 6.50 38.38 -10.03
C THR A 2 6.02 37.10 -10.72
N ASN A 3 6.59 36.82 -11.88
CA ASN A 3 6.22 35.77 -12.84
C ASN A 3 6.54 34.35 -12.32
N PHE A 4 6.06 34.00 -11.11
CA PHE A 4 6.32 32.70 -10.47
C PHE A 4 5.79 31.50 -11.29
N MET A 5 4.90 31.77 -12.24
CA MET A 5 4.31 30.77 -13.13
C MET A 5 5.07 30.59 -14.46
N SER A 6 6.16 31.33 -14.72
CA SER A 6 6.79 31.27 -16.06
C SER A 6 7.60 30.01 -16.34
N ASN A 7 7.92 29.18 -15.35
CA ASN A 7 8.55 27.87 -15.57
C ASN A 7 8.54 27.04 -14.27
N MET A 8 7.48 26.27 -14.00
CA MET A 8 7.39 25.48 -12.77
C MET A 8 7.68 24.00 -13.05
N THR A 9 8.62 23.42 -12.33
CA THR A 9 8.81 21.96 -12.33
C THR A 9 7.84 21.30 -11.35
N ALA A 10 7.28 20.15 -11.74
CA ALA A 10 6.47 19.32 -10.87
C ALA A 10 6.89 17.84 -10.92
N GLY A 11 6.63 17.15 -9.81
CA GLY A 11 6.52 15.71 -9.77
C GLY A 11 5.05 15.31 -9.70
N MET A 12 4.68 14.24 -10.40
CA MET A 12 3.35 13.65 -10.38
C MET A 12 3.37 12.27 -9.72
N THR A 13 2.54 12.08 -8.69
CA THR A 13 2.33 10.76 -8.10
C THR A 13 0.97 10.20 -8.51
N ILE A 14 0.93 8.93 -8.91
CA ILE A 14 -0.29 8.24 -9.33
C ILE A 14 -0.41 6.90 -8.60
N SER A 15 -1.48 6.72 -7.83
CA SER A 15 -1.80 5.49 -7.07
C SER A 15 -2.39 4.37 -7.93
N TYR A 16 -1.79 4.11 -9.09
CA TYR A 16 -2.15 3.01 -9.98
C TYR A 16 -0.90 2.31 -10.50
N PRO A 17 -1.03 1.07 -11.02
CA PRO A 17 0.07 0.39 -11.71
C PRO A 17 0.53 1.19 -12.92
N ILE A 18 1.76 1.69 -12.89
CA ILE A 18 2.39 2.45 -13.99
C ILE A 18 3.36 1.54 -14.73
N GLN A 19 3.27 1.53 -16.06
CA GLN A 19 4.37 1.07 -16.90
C GLN A 19 5.17 2.29 -17.35
N HIS A 20 6.36 2.44 -16.78
CA HIS A 20 7.26 3.53 -17.11
C HIS A 20 7.88 3.34 -18.49
N SER A 21 7.81 4.39 -19.32
CA SER A 21 8.66 4.54 -20.51
C SER A 21 9.91 5.37 -20.20
N ALA A 22 9.81 6.24 -19.19
CA ALA A 22 10.90 7.04 -18.63
C ALA A 22 10.60 7.41 -17.17
N LEU A 23 11.53 8.05 -16.46
CA LEU A 23 11.27 8.56 -15.11
C LEU A 23 10.13 9.59 -15.09
N ASN A 24 10.05 10.43 -16.12
CA ASN A 24 9.05 11.48 -16.26
C ASN A 24 7.86 11.08 -17.13
N ASN A 25 7.67 9.78 -17.44
CA ASN A 25 6.59 9.38 -18.33
C ASN A 25 6.20 7.89 -18.21
N GLY A 26 4.96 7.59 -18.59
CA GLY A 26 4.43 6.23 -18.55
C GLY A 26 2.93 6.20 -18.73
N TYR A 27 2.38 4.99 -18.70
CA TYR A 27 0.96 4.75 -18.86
C TYR A 27 0.42 3.84 -17.77
N ILE A 28 -0.88 3.99 -17.45
CA ILE A 28 -1.54 3.13 -16.47
C ILE A 28 -1.80 1.76 -17.10
N ARG A 29 -1.27 0.70 -16.48
CA ARG A 29 -1.46 -0.68 -16.97
C ARG A 29 -2.89 -1.18 -16.76
N GLU A 30 -3.46 -0.83 -15.61
CA GLU A 30 -4.79 -1.27 -15.20
C GLU A 30 -5.43 -0.23 -14.26
N ILE A 31 -6.69 0.10 -14.51
CA ILE A 31 -7.48 0.98 -13.65
C ILE A 31 -8.48 0.12 -12.88
N GLY A 32 -8.44 0.23 -11.55
CA GLY A 32 -9.42 -0.39 -10.66
C GLY A 32 -10.83 0.22 -10.81
N LYS A 33 -11.84 -0.52 -10.39
CA LYS A 33 -13.25 -0.29 -10.77
C LYS A 33 -14.00 0.84 -10.07
N ASP A 34 -13.35 1.65 -9.24
CA ASP A 34 -13.98 2.81 -8.61
C ASP A 34 -13.47 4.13 -9.20
N PHE A 35 -12.79 4.08 -10.36
CA PHE A 35 -12.51 5.28 -11.15
C PHE A 35 -13.83 5.79 -11.76
N PRO A 36 -14.30 6.99 -11.37
CA PRO A 36 -15.66 7.45 -11.70
C PRO A 36 -15.82 7.87 -13.16
N PHE A 37 -14.72 7.90 -13.93
CA PHE A 37 -14.72 8.31 -15.33
C PHE A 37 -14.83 7.09 -16.25
N LYS A 38 -15.37 7.30 -17.47
CA LYS A 38 -15.38 6.29 -18.53
C LYS A 38 -13.99 5.69 -18.65
N LYS A 39 -13.89 4.38 -18.89
CA LYS A 39 -12.62 3.69 -19.18
C LYS A 39 -11.96 4.34 -20.40
N ILE A 40 -11.15 5.37 -20.17
CA ILE A 40 -10.24 5.91 -21.17
C ILE A 40 -9.25 4.78 -21.43
N ASN A 41 -8.86 4.58 -22.69
CA ASN A 41 -7.82 3.61 -23.01
C ASN A 41 -6.45 4.20 -22.62
N ILE A 42 -6.27 4.47 -21.32
CA ILE A 42 -5.04 5.06 -20.73
C ILE A 42 -3.83 4.15 -21.00
N LYS A 43 -4.05 2.88 -21.38
CA LYS A 43 -2.98 1.94 -21.78
C LYS A 43 -2.16 2.40 -23.00
N LYS A 44 -2.62 3.41 -23.75
CA LYS A 44 -1.93 3.95 -24.93
C LYS A 44 -1.65 5.44 -24.85
N GLU A 45 -2.07 6.09 -23.77
CA GLU A 45 -1.94 7.54 -23.63
C GLU A 45 -0.95 7.84 -22.51
N GLU A 46 0.10 8.59 -22.86
CA GLU A 46 1.13 8.99 -21.93
C GLU A 46 0.57 10.00 -20.92
N LEU A 47 0.60 9.62 -19.64
CA LEU A 47 -0.02 10.38 -18.55
C LEU A 47 0.51 11.81 -18.49
N VAL A 48 1.83 11.97 -18.65
CA VAL A 48 2.49 13.27 -18.53
C VAL A 48 2.17 14.16 -19.73
N GLU A 49 2.14 13.60 -20.94
CA GLU A 49 1.81 14.36 -22.14
C GLU A 49 0.38 14.92 -22.06
N ASN A 50 -0.59 14.09 -21.69
CA ASN A 50 -1.99 14.51 -21.55
C ASN A 50 -2.18 15.55 -20.44
N THR A 51 -1.54 15.34 -19.29
CA THR A 51 -1.59 16.31 -18.18
C THR A 51 -0.96 17.65 -18.60
N THR A 52 0.14 17.60 -19.35
CA THR A 52 0.81 18.81 -19.88
C THR A 52 -0.09 19.55 -20.87
N LYS A 53 -0.76 18.84 -21.80
CA LYS A 53 -1.74 19.45 -22.72
C LYS A 53 -2.91 20.10 -21.96
N ALA A 54 -3.37 19.48 -20.87
CA ALA A 54 -4.42 20.05 -20.03
C ALA A 54 -3.95 21.35 -19.36
N PHE A 55 -2.73 21.42 -18.81
CA PHE A 55 -2.16 22.65 -18.27
C PHE A 55 -2.03 23.76 -19.33
N GLN A 56 -1.54 23.41 -20.53
CA GLN A 56 -1.40 24.35 -21.64
C GLN A 56 -2.72 24.98 -22.07
N LYS A 57 -3.85 24.23 -22.02
CA LYS A 57 -5.19 24.76 -22.31
C LYS A 57 -5.59 25.93 -21.38
N TYR A 58 -5.02 25.98 -20.18
CA TYR A 58 -5.25 27.04 -19.20
C TYR A 58 -4.07 28.02 -19.07
N ASN A 59 -3.13 28.02 -20.03
CA ASN A 59 -1.90 28.83 -20.00
C ASN A 59 -1.04 28.62 -18.73
N ILE A 60 -1.06 27.39 -18.19
CA ILE A 60 -0.24 27.00 -17.04
C ILE A 60 1.03 26.33 -17.56
N ASN A 61 2.21 26.91 -17.30
CA ASN A 61 3.50 26.36 -17.74
C ASN A 61 4.13 25.47 -16.65
N ILE A 62 3.69 24.21 -16.58
CA ILE A 62 4.23 23.18 -15.68
C ILE A 62 4.95 22.09 -16.48
N HIS A 63 6.18 21.78 -16.08
CA HIS A 63 6.96 20.67 -16.61
C HIS A 63 7.00 19.52 -15.60
N ILE A 64 6.35 18.40 -15.92
CA ILE A 64 6.42 17.21 -15.09
C ILE A 64 7.75 16.48 -15.38
N LYS A 65 8.65 16.45 -14.40
CA LYS A 65 9.99 15.83 -14.53
C LYS A 65 10.10 14.48 -13.83
N VAL A 66 9.13 14.14 -13.00
CA VAL A 66 9.11 12.88 -12.24
C VAL A 66 7.68 12.36 -12.22
N LEU A 67 7.51 11.09 -12.56
CA LEU A 67 6.30 10.33 -12.38
C LEU A 67 6.63 9.16 -11.44
N LEU A 68 5.88 8.97 -10.37
CA LEU A 68 6.05 7.82 -9.47
C LEU A 68 4.70 7.21 -9.08
N ASN A 69 4.73 5.92 -8.77
CA ASN A 69 3.68 5.29 -7.97
C ASN A 69 3.76 5.79 -6.51
N ASP A 70 2.64 5.81 -5.80
CA ASP A 70 2.54 6.27 -4.40
C ASP A 70 3.41 5.48 -3.42
N THR A 71 3.56 4.18 -3.64
CA THR A 71 4.36 3.28 -2.80
C THR A 71 5.85 3.46 -3.09
N THR A 72 6.21 3.67 -4.36
CA THR A 72 7.57 4.08 -4.76
C THR A 72 7.94 5.42 -4.15
N ALA A 73 7.06 6.42 -4.23
CA ALA A 73 7.26 7.73 -3.63
C ALA A 73 7.35 7.62 -2.09
N THR A 74 6.49 6.83 -1.46
CA THR A 74 6.56 6.52 -0.04
C THR A 74 7.95 6.00 0.34
N LEU A 75 8.49 5.02 -0.38
CA LEU A 75 9.83 4.51 -0.12
C LEU A 75 10.92 5.55 -0.35
N ALA A 76 10.79 6.34 -1.42
CA ALA A 76 11.73 7.41 -1.76
C ALA A 76 11.78 8.54 -0.71
N SER A 77 10.78 8.63 0.18
CA SER A 77 10.77 9.64 1.25
C SER A 77 11.79 9.38 2.36
N ALA A 78 12.22 8.13 2.53
CA ALA A 78 13.23 7.79 3.52
C ALA A 78 14.63 8.22 3.10
N VAL A 79 15.42 8.69 4.07
CA VAL A 79 16.86 8.92 3.86
C VAL A 79 17.57 7.59 3.74
N ARG A 80 18.24 7.38 2.61
CA ARG A 80 18.94 6.15 2.26
C ARG A 80 20.32 6.07 2.91
N SER A 81 20.72 4.86 3.25
CA SER A 81 22.02 4.48 3.77
C SER A 81 22.40 3.14 3.15
N ASP A 82 23.67 2.97 2.79
CA ASP A 82 24.15 1.83 2.00
C ASP A 82 23.97 0.49 2.74
N ASP A 83 24.04 0.49 4.07
CA ASP A 83 23.94 -0.71 4.91
C ASP A 83 22.50 -1.07 5.32
N VAL A 84 21.49 -0.50 4.66
CA VAL A 84 20.08 -0.69 5.00
C VAL A 84 19.27 -1.13 3.79
N PHE A 85 18.53 -2.23 3.93
CA PHE A 85 17.49 -2.64 3.01
C PHE A 85 16.16 -1.97 3.38
N TYR A 86 15.55 -1.29 2.42
CA TYR A 86 14.34 -0.48 2.59
C TYR A 86 13.15 -1.14 1.91
N ILE A 87 12.05 -1.24 2.65
CA ILE A 87 10.74 -1.66 2.14
C ILE A 87 9.74 -0.54 2.43
N GLY A 88 9.01 -0.10 1.43
CA GLY A 88 7.88 0.82 1.57
C GLY A 88 6.59 0.04 1.48
N ILE A 89 5.69 0.21 2.43
CA ILE A 89 4.39 -0.46 2.47
C ILE A 89 3.31 0.60 2.56
N VAL A 90 2.35 0.54 1.65
CA VAL A 90 1.13 1.33 1.69
C VAL A 90 -0.04 0.39 2.00
N LEU A 91 -0.74 0.66 3.11
CA LEU A 91 -1.95 -0.06 3.50
C LEU A 91 -3.07 0.95 3.83
N GLY A 92 -4.11 0.95 3.00
CA GLY A 92 -5.23 1.87 3.09
C GLY A 92 -6.44 1.30 2.38
N THR A 93 -6.99 2.02 1.41
CA THR A 93 -8.04 1.51 0.51
C THR A 93 -7.57 0.28 -0.26
N GLY A 94 -6.28 0.24 -0.64
CA GLY A 94 -5.61 -0.93 -1.18
C GLY A 94 -4.30 -1.26 -0.46
N THR A 95 -3.60 -2.26 -0.97
CA THR A 95 -2.30 -2.72 -0.45
C THR A 95 -1.23 -2.69 -1.53
N ASN A 96 -0.05 -2.17 -1.21
CA ASN A 96 1.10 -2.27 -2.10
C ASN A 96 2.44 -2.26 -1.34
N ILE A 97 3.47 -2.81 -1.97
CA ILE A 97 4.83 -2.87 -1.44
C ILE A 97 5.82 -2.42 -2.53
N ALA A 98 6.79 -1.60 -2.15
CA ALA A 98 7.98 -1.31 -2.93
C ALA A 98 9.23 -1.65 -2.11
N PHE A 99 10.32 -2.03 -2.76
CA PHE A 99 11.59 -2.28 -2.08
C PHE A 99 12.77 -1.84 -2.95
N ASN A 100 13.95 -1.68 -2.37
CA ASN A 100 15.15 -1.47 -3.17
C ASN A 100 15.73 -2.80 -3.63
N ASP A 101 15.94 -2.95 -4.93
CA ASP A 101 16.45 -4.21 -5.46
C ASP A 101 17.97 -4.32 -5.23
N LYS A 102 18.39 -5.51 -4.78
CA LYS A 102 19.80 -5.86 -4.53
C LYS A 102 20.38 -6.80 -5.60
N ILE A 103 19.55 -7.41 -6.44
CA ILE A 103 19.97 -8.57 -7.27
C ILE A 103 19.96 -8.25 -8.76
N LEU A 104 18.84 -7.77 -9.29
CA LEU A 104 18.61 -7.57 -10.72
C LEU A 104 18.91 -6.13 -11.17
N TYR A 105 18.56 -5.16 -10.33
CA TYR A 105 18.59 -3.74 -10.62
C TYR A 105 19.12 -2.99 -9.41
N GLU A 106 20.39 -3.23 -9.09
CA GLU A 106 21.05 -2.67 -7.91
C GLU A 106 20.76 -1.16 -7.76
N ASN A 107 20.32 -0.77 -6.57
CA ASN A 107 19.94 0.60 -6.20
C ASN A 107 18.69 1.18 -6.89
N GLN A 108 17.92 0.38 -7.63
CA GLN A 108 16.60 0.78 -8.12
C GLN A 108 15.50 0.44 -7.13
N ILE A 109 14.39 1.19 -7.18
CA ILE A 109 13.18 0.85 -6.43
C ILE A 109 12.27 0.01 -7.32
N ILE A 110 11.89 -1.17 -6.85
CA ILE A 110 10.91 -2.04 -7.49
C ILE A 110 9.57 -1.84 -6.80
N ASN A 111 8.57 -1.45 -7.58
CA ASN A 111 7.18 -1.48 -7.18
C ASN A 111 6.59 -2.85 -7.55
N THR A 112 6.13 -3.58 -6.55
CA THR A 112 5.69 -4.98 -6.74
C THR A 112 4.29 -5.10 -7.32
N GLU A 113 3.43 -4.09 -7.12
CA GLU A 113 2.00 -4.19 -7.41
C GLU A 113 1.37 -5.46 -6.78
N ILE A 114 1.78 -5.77 -5.54
CA ILE A 114 1.49 -7.05 -4.86
C ILE A 114 -0.01 -7.31 -4.60
N ALA A 115 -0.86 -6.29 -4.77
CA ALA A 115 -2.32 -6.39 -4.65
C ALA A 115 -2.92 -7.62 -5.37
N SER A 116 -2.36 -7.98 -6.53
CA SER A 116 -2.83 -9.10 -7.36
C SER A 116 -2.19 -10.45 -7.03
N PHE A 117 -1.28 -10.52 -6.06
CA PHE A 117 -0.62 -11.77 -5.66
C PHE A 117 -1.64 -12.82 -5.21
N ASP A 118 -1.49 -14.05 -5.70
CA ASP A 118 -2.26 -15.21 -5.27
C ASP A 118 -1.36 -16.42 -5.08
N SER A 119 -1.75 -17.29 -4.17
CA SER A 119 -1.11 -18.58 -3.92
C SER A 119 -2.13 -19.54 -3.32
N GLU A 120 -1.97 -20.83 -3.58
CA GLU A 120 -2.71 -21.88 -2.87
C GLU A 120 -2.41 -21.89 -1.35
N HIS A 121 -1.22 -21.44 -0.96
CA HIS A 121 -0.83 -21.30 0.45
C HIS A 121 -1.47 -20.08 1.12
N LEU A 122 -2.01 -19.14 0.35
CA LEU A 122 -2.78 -18.02 0.86
C LEU A 122 -4.18 -18.52 1.24
N ARG A 123 -4.33 -18.94 2.51
CA ARG A 123 -5.55 -19.53 3.05
C ARG A 123 -6.72 -18.54 3.02
N LYS A 124 -7.71 -18.87 2.18
CA LYS A 124 -8.97 -18.14 2.02
C LYS A 124 -10.07 -18.91 2.77
N ASN A 125 -10.83 -18.22 3.60
CA ASN A 125 -12.00 -18.74 4.28
C ASN A 125 -13.26 -18.51 3.45
N ILE A 126 -14.40 -18.98 3.96
CA ILE A 126 -15.70 -18.85 3.30
C ILE A 126 -16.11 -17.40 3.02
N TYR A 127 -15.69 -16.45 3.87
CA TYR A 127 -16.03 -15.04 3.71
C TYR A 127 -15.17 -14.38 2.62
N ASP A 128 -13.89 -14.75 2.50
CA ASP A 128 -13.05 -14.30 1.37
C ASP A 128 -13.60 -14.80 0.04
N MET A 129 -14.12 -16.04 0.00
CA MET A 129 -14.76 -16.60 -1.18
C MET A 129 -16.05 -15.86 -1.55
N LYS A 130 -16.88 -15.49 -0.58
CA LYS A 130 -18.05 -14.61 -0.80
C LYS A 130 -17.63 -13.24 -1.36
N ILE A 131 -16.58 -12.63 -0.81
CA ILE A 131 -16.04 -11.34 -1.32
C ILE A 131 -15.58 -11.49 -2.77
N LYS A 132 -14.86 -12.57 -3.10
CA LYS A 132 -14.43 -12.89 -4.46
C LYS A 132 -15.62 -13.01 -5.41
N GLU A 133 -16.63 -13.78 -5.04
CA GLU A 133 -17.86 -13.97 -5.84
C GLU A 133 -18.56 -12.65 -6.13
N ASP A 134 -18.72 -11.80 -5.11
CA ASP A 134 -19.35 -10.49 -5.25
C ASP A 134 -18.57 -9.52 -6.17
N ILE A 135 -17.24 -9.58 -6.12
CA ILE A 135 -16.37 -8.77 -6.99
C ILE A 135 -16.52 -9.24 -8.44
N LEU A 136 -16.46 -10.55 -8.66
CA LEU A 136 -16.59 -11.14 -9.99
C LEU A 136 -17.99 -10.91 -10.59
N SER A 137 -19.05 -11.03 -9.79
CA SER A 137 -20.43 -10.77 -10.22
C SER A 137 -20.67 -9.30 -10.60
N SER A 138 -19.96 -8.39 -9.94
CA SER A 138 -19.91 -6.95 -10.29
C SER A 138 -19.00 -6.65 -11.50
N ASN A 139 -18.53 -7.69 -12.20
CA ASN A 139 -17.59 -7.63 -13.31
C ASN A 139 -16.28 -6.89 -12.94
N LYS A 140 -15.97 -6.76 -11.64
CA LYS A 140 -14.78 -6.05 -11.13
C LYS A 140 -13.55 -6.95 -11.20
N ILE A 141 -12.37 -6.34 -11.27
CA ILE A 141 -11.12 -7.11 -11.27
C ILE A 141 -10.87 -7.59 -9.84
N TYR A 142 -10.72 -8.90 -9.69
CA TYR A 142 -10.41 -9.53 -8.41
C TYR A 142 -8.91 -9.47 -8.16
N LYS A 143 -8.51 -8.78 -7.09
CA LYS A 143 -7.14 -8.66 -6.60
C LYS A 143 -7.04 -9.37 -5.25
N PRO A 144 -6.56 -10.61 -5.18
CA PRO A 144 -6.74 -11.48 -4.02
C PRO A 144 -6.15 -10.88 -2.75
N LEU A 145 -4.90 -10.43 -2.80
CA LEU A 145 -4.22 -9.88 -1.64
C LEU A 145 -4.86 -8.55 -1.20
N ASP A 146 -5.23 -7.70 -2.16
CA ASP A 146 -5.97 -6.46 -1.89
C ASP A 146 -7.30 -6.73 -1.17
N CYS A 147 -8.00 -7.80 -1.55
CA CYS A 147 -9.26 -8.18 -0.90
C CYS A 147 -9.09 -8.72 0.51
N MET A 148 -7.94 -9.29 0.82
CA MET A 148 -7.64 -9.84 2.14
C MET A 148 -7.04 -8.80 3.09
N LEU A 149 -6.38 -7.76 2.56
CA LEU A 149 -5.63 -6.79 3.35
C LEU A 149 -6.23 -5.38 3.34
N GLY A 150 -6.84 -4.96 2.22
CA GLY A 150 -7.32 -3.60 2.00
C GLY A 150 -8.48 -3.21 2.92
N GLY A 151 -8.49 -1.94 3.33
CA GLY A 151 -9.43 -1.40 4.31
C GLY A 151 -10.90 -1.45 3.89
N TYR A 152 -11.21 -1.30 2.59
CA TYR A 152 -12.60 -1.40 2.12
C TYR A 152 -13.16 -2.81 2.30
N GLN A 153 -12.35 -3.83 2.00
CA GLN A 153 -12.78 -5.22 2.10
C GLN A 153 -12.73 -5.74 3.54
N LEU A 154 -11.96 -5.11 4.42
CA LEU A 154 -11.97 -5.41 5.85
C LEU A 154 -13.36 -5.19 6.47
N VAL A 155 -14.04 -4.06 6.17
CA VAL A 155 -15.40 -3.79 6.68
C VAL A 155 -16.38 -4.85 6.18
N LYS A 156 -16.27 -5.23 4.91
CA LYS A 156 -17.11 -6.27 4.31
C LYS A 156 -16.86 -7.64 4.93
N LEU A 157 -15.59 -8.02 5.11
CA LEU A 157 -15.19 -9.27 5.75
C LEU A 157 -15.72 -9.34 7.19
N PHE A 158 -15.59 -8.25 7.93
CA PHE A 158 -16.10 -8.12 9.29
C PHE A 158 -17.62 -8.31 9.34
N ASN A 159 -18.38 -7.57 8.53
CA ASN A 159 -19.84 -7.69 8.48
C ASN A 159 -20.32 -9.07 8.05
N LEU A 160 -19.65 -9.72 7.10
CA LEU A 160 -19.95 -11.09 6.71
C LEU A 160 -19.75 -12.07 7.87
N ALA A 161 -18.66 -11.92 8.63
CA ALA A 161 -18.36 -12.79 9.77
C ALA A 161 -19.33 -12.56 10.94
N ILE A 162 -19.62 -11.31 11.28
CA ILE A 162 -20.52 -10.95 12.38
C ILE A 162 -21.94 -11.40 12.11
N LYS A 163 -22.45 -11.17 10.89
CA LYS A 163 -23.78 -11.62 10.50
C LYS A 163 -23.92 -13.13 10.55
N ASP A 164 -22.90 -13.86 10.10
CA ASP A 164 -22.90 -15.32 10.06
C ASP A 164 -22.78 -15.96 11.46
N GLN A 165 -21.99 -15.36 12.37
CA GLN A 165 -21.72 -15.94 13.69
C GLN A 165 -22.69 -15.48 14.78
N PHE A 166 -23.23 -14.26 14.66
CA PHE A 166 -23.98 -13.60 15.74
C PHE A 166 -25.30 -12.95 15.29
N ASP A 167 -25.66 -13.02 14.00
CA ASP A 167 -26.87 -12.43 13.42
C ASP A 167 -27.09 -10.94 13.74
N ARG A 168 -26.00 -10.14 13.71
CA ARG A 168 -26.06 -8.68 13.98
C ARG A 168 -26.17 -7.84 12.70
N GLU A 169 -26.54 -6.58 12.89
CA GLU A 169 -26.59 -5.58 11.81
C GLU A 169 -25.19 -5.23 11.28
N ASN A 170 -25.16 -4.52 10.15
CA ASN A 170 -23.91 -4.08 9.53
C ASN A 170 -23.29 -2.90 10.29
N TYR A 171 -21.97 -2.93 10.42
CA TYR A 171 -21.13 -1.91 10.99
C TYR A 171 -20.48 -1.08 9.89
N THR A 172 -20.34 0.21 10.14
CA THR A 172 -19.54 1.13 9.32
C THR A 172 -18.06 1.06 9.73
N LEU A 173 -17.19 1.76 8.98
CA LEU A 173 -15.79 1.89 9.36
C LEU A 173 -15.65 2.62 10.71
N ASP A 174 -16.46 3.66 10.94
CA ASP A 174 -16.42 4.45 12.18
C ASP A 174 -16.83 3.59 13.39
N ASP A 175 -17.84 2.74 13.24
CA ASP A 175 -18.23 1.79 14.30
C ASP A 175 -17.07 0.83 14.64
N ILE A 176 -16.36 0.34 13.62
CA ILE A 176 -15.19 -0.55 13.79
C ILE A 176 -14.04 0.18 14.47
N VAL A 177 -13.78 1.44 14.12
CA VAL A 177 -12.77 2.27 14.78
C VAL A 177 -13.12 2.45 16.26
N HIS A 178 -14.38 2.73 16.59
CA HIS A 178 -14.84 2.84 17.97
C HIS A 178 -14.72 1.54 18.77
N LEU A 179 -14.92 0.38 18.15
CA LEU A 179 -14.68 -0.92 18.79
C LEU A 179 -13.20 -1.11 19.18
N LEU A 180 -12.27 -0.55 18.42
CA LEU A 180 -10.83 -0.69 18.63
C LEU A 180 -10.25 0.35 19.61
N ASP A 181 -10.94 1.47 19.83
CA ASP A 181 -10.53 2.56 20.72
C ASP A 181 -10.88 2.30 22.21
N LEU A 182 -11.15 1.04 22.58
CA LEU A 182 -11.49 0.69 23.96
C LEU A 182 -10.27 0.86 24.89
N PRO A 183 -10.43 1.54 26.04
CA PRO A 183 -9.32 1.84 26.93
C PRO A 183 -8.67 0.55 27.50
N PRO A 184 -7.36 0.57 27.77
CA PRO A 184 -6.67 -0.56 28.40
C PRO A 184 -7.32 -0.93 29.74
N GLY A 185 -7.61 -2.22 29.95
CA GLY A 185 -8.20 -2.73 31.19
C GLY A 185 -9.73 -2.83 31.21
N ASN A 186 -10.40 -2.55 30.09
CA ASN A 186 -11.82 -2.88 29.95
C ASN A 186 -12.02 -4.40 29.96
N SER A 187 -12.79 -4.92 30.92
CA SER A 187 -13.08 -6.35 31.06
C SER A 187 -14.19 -6.85 30.13
N ASN A 188 -14.92 -5.94 29.46
CA ASN A 188 -16.07 -6.25 28.62
C ASN A 188 -15.75 -6.08 27.14
N TYR A 189 -14.76 -6.83 26.64
CA TYR A 189 -14.58 -6.97 25.20
C TYR A 189 -15.76 -7.75 24.61
N THR A 190 -16.41 -7.17 23.61
CA THR A 190 -17.54 -7.82 22.94
C THR A 190 -17.06 -8.86 21.93
N GLU A 191 -17.98 -9.70 21.46
CA GLU A 191 -17.70 -10.68 20.39
C GLU A 191 -17.15 -9.99 19.13
N GLU A 192 -17.68 -8.79 18.82
CA GLU A 192 -17.21 -7.97 17.71
C GLU A 192 -15.76 -7.57 17.84
N PHE A 193 -15.33 -7.16 19.04
CA PHE A 193 -13.95 -6.82 19.31
C PHE A 193 -13.01 -7.98 18.97
N TYR A 194 -13.37 -9.21 19.38
CA TYR A 194 -12.55 -10.38 19.09
C TYR A 194 -12.53 -10.75 17.62
N VAL A 195 -13.65 -10.58 16.90
CA VAL A 195 -13.69 -10.80 15.45
C VAL A 195 -12.81 -9.79 14.71
N ILE A 196 -12.93 -8.48 15.01
CA ILE A 196 -12.09 -7.48 14.33
C ILE A 196 -10.61 -7.67 14.66
N LEU A 197 -10.29 -8.00 15.92
CA LEU A 197 -8.93 -8.31 16.35
C LEU A 197 -8.35 -9.49 15.56
N SER A 198 -9.13 -10.54 15.36
CA SER A 198 -8.74 -11.73 14.59
C SER A 198 -8.46 -11.37 13.12
N ILE A 199 -9.33 -10.56 12.50
CA ILE A 199 -9.15 -10.09 11.12
C ILE A 199 -7.88 -9.23 11.01
N LYS A 200 -7.70 -8.24 11.89
CA LYS A 200 -6.52 -7.36 11.92
C LYS A 200 -5.22 -8.15 12.08
N LYS A 201 -5.17 -9.09 13.02
CA LYS A 201 -4.00 -10.00 13.20
C LYS A 201 -3.73 -10.83 11.95
N ARG A 202 -4.76 -11.38 11.33
CA ARG A 202 -4.65 -12.12 10.06
C ARG A 202 -4.06 -11.25 8.95
N THR A 203 -4.58 -10.03 8.76
CA THR A 203 -4.09 -9.06 7.77
C THR A 203 -2.61 -8.77 7.99
N MET A 204 -2.22 -8.41 9.22
CA MET A 204 -0.83 -8.08 9.52
C MET A 204 0.11 -9.28 9.39
N ARG A 205 -0.37 -10.49 9.71
CA ARG A 205 0.41 -11.72 9.52
C ARG A 205 0.69 -12.02 8.06
N ILE A 206 -0.32 -11.90 7.20
CA ILE A 206 -0.14 -12.09 5.76
C ILE A 206 0.84 -11.06 5.22
N LEU A 207 0.67 -9.78 5.58
CA LEU A 207 1.55 -8.70 5.14
C LEU A 207 2.99 -8.91 5.62
N ALA A 208 3.18 -9.33 6.87
CA ALA A 208 4.49 -9.69 7.40
C ALA A 208 5.11 -10.84 6.60
N SER A 209 4.36 -11.90 6.29
CA SER A 209 4.86 -12.99 5.44
C SER A 209 5.31 -12.51 4.05
N MET A 210 4.63 -11.51 3.45
CA MET A 210 5.06 -10.92 2.18
C MET A 210 6.40 -10.19 2.31
N VAL A 211 6.62 -9.47 3.42
CA VAL A 211 7.91 -8.86 3.73
C VAL A 211 9.01 -9.93 3.78
N PHE A 212 8.81 -11.02 4.51
CA PHE A 212 9.81 -12.09 4.58
C PHE A 212 10.07 -12.75 3.22
N GLY A 213 9.03 -12.95 2.39
CA GLY A 213 9.20 -13.44 1.03
C GLY A 213 10.10 -12.53 0.18
N ILE A 214 9.97 -11.21 0.32
CA ILE A 214 10.86 -10.23 -0.34
C ILE A 214 12.28 -10.34 0.22
N LEU A 215 12.43 -10.40 1.54
CA LEU A 215 13.76 -10.49 2.17
C LEU A 215 14.51 -11.78 1.79
N GLU A 216 13.80 -12.88 1.60
CA GLU A 216 14.37 -14.14 1.12
C GLU A 216 14.74 -14.05 -0.36
N ALA A 217 13.82 -13.55 -1.19
CA ALA A 217 14.05 -13.38 -2.62
C ALA A 217 15.18 -12.40 -2.95
N GLN A 218 15.45 -11.44 -2.07
CA GLN A 218 16.49 -10.42 -2.21
C GLN A 218 17.76 -10.75 -1.43
N GLU A 219 17.85 -11.96 -0.86
CA GLU A 219 19.01 -12.45 -0.11
C GLU A 219 19.53 -11.44 0.92
N VAL A 220 18.61 -10.82 1.67
CA VAL A 220 18.95 -9.71 2.56
C VAL A 220 19.75 -10.20 3.77
N ASP A 221 20.86 -9.54 4.03
CA ASP A 221 21.83 -9.80 5.11
C ASP A 221 22.16 -8.55 5.94
N SER A 222 21.54 -7.41 5.62
CA SER A 222 21.77 -6.10 6.24
C SER A 222 20.66 -5.69 7.21
N LYS A 223 20.75 -4.47 7.75
CA LYS A 223 19.66 -3.89 8.56
C LYS A 223 18.45 -3.65 7.67
N ILE A 224 17.25 -3.78 8.22
CA ILE A 224 16.00 -3.60 7.48
C ILE A 224 15.26 -2.39 8.01
N LYS A 225 14.81 -1.51 7.13
CA LYS A 225 13.90 -0.42 7.45
C LYS A 225 12.60 -0.58 6.66
N ILE A 226 11.48 -0.55 7.38
CA ILE A 226 10.15 -0.55 6.78
C ILE A 226 9.52 0.84 6.93
N VAL A 227 9.21 1.47 5.82
CA VAL A 227 8.48 2.74 5.73
C VAL A 227 7.00 2.41 5.59
N LEU A 228 6.20 2.76 6.60
CA LEU A 228 4.77 2.48 6.67
C LEU A 228 3.97 3.74 6.31
N ASN A 229 3.01 3.60 5.40
CA ASN A 229 2.11 4.67 4.98
C ASN A 229 0.69 4.13 4.67
N GLY A 230 -0.27 5.03 4.50
CA GLY A 230 -1.67 4.70 4.24
C GLY A 230 -2.53 4.73 5.49
N THR A 231 -3.84 4.91 5.29
CA THR A 231 -4.81 5.22 6.34
C THR A 231 -4.89 4.17 7.45
N VAL A 232 -4.59 2.90 7.16
CA VAL A 232 -4.54 1.86 8.20
C VAL A 232 -3.33 2.08 9.12
N PHE A 233 -2.17 2.41 8.55
CA PHE A 233 -0.96 2.66 9.32
C PHE A 233 -0.90 4.05 9.96
N GLU A 234 -1.91 4.90 9.81
CA GLU A 234 -2.05 6.13 10.61
C GLU A 234 -2.37 5.82 12.09
N GLN A 235 -3.01 4.67 12.34
CA GLN A 235 -3.37 4.21 13.68
C GLN A 235 -2.20 3.52 14.37
N ASP A 236 -1.83 3.98 15.58
CA ASP A 236 -0.75 3.37 16.40
C ASP A 236 -1.00 1.88 16.66
N TYR A 237 -2.26 1.53 16.89
CA TYR A 237 -2.70 0.17 17.15
C TYR A 237 -2.32 -0.79 16.00
N ASP A 238 -2.64 -0.40 14.76
CA ASP A 238 -2.34 -1.20 13.57
C ASP A 238 -0.84 -1.36 13.35
N ARG A 239 -0.06 -0.29 13.57
CA ARG A 239 1.41 -0.35 13.52
C ARG A 239 1.97 -1.35 14.53
N ARG A 240 1.44 -1.36 15.76
CA ARG A 240 1.88 -2.29 16.82
C ARG A 240 1.62 -3.74 16.46
N ILE A 241 0.41 -4.07 15.98
CA ILE A 241 0.09 -5.45 15.56
C ILE A 241 1.03 -5.90 14.44
N PHE A 242 1.31 -5.02 13.46
CA PHE A 242 2.23 -5.35 12.38
C PHE A 242 3.65 -5.63 12.89
N ILE A 243 4.18 -4.75 13.75
CA ILE A 243 5.50 -4.92 14.36
C ILE A 243 5.57 -6.21 15.17
N ASP A 244 4.52 -6.54 15.91
CA ASP A 244 4.47 -7.76 16.70
C ASP A 244 4.42 -9.02 15.83
N GLU A 245 3.73 -9.00 14.68
CA GLU A 245 3.77 -10.11 13.72
C GLU A 245 5.15 -10.26 13.04
N ILE A 246 5.85 -9.15 12.75
CA ILE A 246 7.25 -9.20 12.27
C ILE A 246 8.15 -9.86 13.34
N ARG A 247 8.04 -9.42 14.60
CA ARG A 247 8.81 -9.99 15.73
C ARG A 247 8.50 -11.47 15.93
N ARG A 248 7.22 -11.85 15.86
CA ARG A 248 6.78 -13.24 15.98
C ARG A 248 7.42 -14.10 14.88
N LEU A 249 7.40 -13.64 13.63
CA LEU A 249 8.05 -14.37 12.52
C LEU A 249 9.57 -14.47 12.72
N CYS A 250 10.24 -13.44 13.24
CA CYS A 250 11.66 -13.53 13.61
C CYS A 250 11.93 -14.59 14.69
N ALA A 251 11.00 -14.79 15.63
CA ALA A 251 11.14 -15.74 16.73
C ALA A 251 10.81 -17.19 16.34
N ASP A 252 9.81 -17.38 15.46
CA ASP A 252 9.25 -18.70 15.14
C ASP A 252 9.92 -19.40 13.94
N SER A 253 10.67 -18.69 13.08
CA SER A 253 11.08 -19.21 11.77
C SER A 253 12.60 -19.36 11.57
N THR A 254 13.01 -20.01 10.46
CA THR A 254 14.39 -20.02 9.93
C THR A 254 14.94 -18.62 9.64
N ALA A 255 14.10 -17.59 9.78
CA ALA A 255 14.39 -16.21 9.51
C ALA A 255 15.07 -15.45 10.68
N TYR A 256 15.58 -16.17 11.70
CA TYR A 256 16.42 -15.63 12.78
C TYR A 256 17.63 -14.83 12.27
N LYS A 257 18.02 -15.04 10.99
CA LYS A 257 19.08 -14.28 10.32
C LYS A 257 18.73 -12.80 10.15
N TYR A 258 17.44 -12.43 10.10
CA TYR A 258 17.01 -11.03 10.03
C TYR A 258 16.99 -10.43 11.43
N LYS A 259 18.10 -9.78 11.79
CA LYS A 259 18.37 -9.40 13.19
C LYS A 259 17.88 -8.00 13.57
N HIS A 260 17.62 -7.13 12.59
CA HIS A 260 17.41 -5.70 12.87
C HIS A 260 16.36 -5.06 11.97
N PHE A 261 15.11 -5.00 12.44
CA PHE A 261 14.05 -4.20 11.83
C PHE A 261 13.93 -2.83 12.52
N THR A 262 13.80 -1.80 11.71
CA THR A 262 13.36 -0.46 12.12
C THR A 262 12.13 -0.08 11.34
N PHE A 263 11.23 0.70 11.95
CA PHE A 263 9.97 1.09 11.36
C PHE A 263 9.88 2.61 11.37
N GLU A 264 9.42 3.19 10.27
CA GLU A 264 9.29 4.63 10.10
C GLU A 264 7.95 4.95 9.48
N SER A 265 7.22 5.92 10.05
CA SER A 265 6.01 6.49 9.45
C SER A 265 6.28 7.95 9.16
N ILE A 266 6.26 8.30 7.88
CA ILE A 266 6.63 9.64 7.40
C ILE A 266 5.35 10.39 7.03
N CYS A 267 5.11 11.52 7.71
CA CYS A 267 4.00 12.40 7.35
C CYS A 267 4.19 12.92 5.92
N ASP A 268 3.14 12.83 5.11
CA ASP A 268 3.15 13.16 3.68
C ASP A 268 4.26 12.42 2.90
N ALA A 269 4.52 11.15 3.23
CA ALA A 269 5.60 10.36 2.63
C ALA A 269 5.61 10.46 1.10
N THR A 270 4.45 10.32 0.46
CA THR A 270 4.31 10.45 -1.00
C THR A 270 4.81 11.80 -1.53
N LEU A 271 4.40 12.90 -0.90
CA LEU A 271 4.81 14.26 -1.30
C LEU A 271 6.31 14.49 -1.06
N ARG A 272 6.82 14.08 0.11
CA ARG A 272 8.23 14.23 0.44
C ARG A 272 9.12 13.40 -0.46
N GLY A 273 8.71 12.18 -0.77
CA GLY A 273 9.45 11.28 -1.64
C GLY A 273 9.53 11.81 -3.06
N ILE A 274 8.40 12.25 -3.62
CA ILE A 274 8.45 12.81 -4.97
C ILE A 274 9.24 14.12 -5.04
N ALA A 275 9.13 14.99 -4.03
CA ALA A 275 9.95 16.20 -3.94
C ALA A 275 11.45 15.86 -3.85
N ARG A 276 11.81 14.83 -3.08
CA ARG A 276 13.21 14.38 -2.95
C ARG A 276 13.78 13.89 -4.28
N ILE A 277 13.02 13.13 -5.05
CA ILE A 277 13.44 12.67 -6.39
C ILE A 277 13.50 13.85 -7.36
N LEU A 278 12.54 14.77 -7.27
CA LEU A 278 12.51 15.96 -8.11
C LEU A 278 13.76 16.82 -7.94
N LEU A 279 14.21 17.05 -6.70
CA LEU A 279 15.43 17.78 -6.39
C LEU A 279 16.73 17.11 -6.87
N GLN A 280 16.68 15.86 -7.34
CA GLN A 280 17.84 15.16 -7.91
C GLN A 280 17.89 15.23 -9.44
N VAL A 281 16.80 15.66 -10.09
CA VAL A 281 16.67 15.69 -11.55
C VAL A 281 16.43 17.10 -12.11
N ASP A 282 16.19 18.08 -11.24
CA ASP A 282 16.26 19.52 -11.54
C ASP A 282 17.72 20.01 -11.51
#